data_AF-A0A0B7K593-F1
#
_entry.id   AF-A0A0B7K593-F1
#
_cell.length_a   1.000
_cell.length_b   1.000
_cell.length_c   1.000
_cell.angle_alpha   90.00
_cell.angle_beta   90.00
_cell.angle_gamma   90.00
#
_symmetry.space_group_name_H-M   'P 1'
#
loop_
_entity.id
_entity.type
_entity.pdbx_description
1 polymer ?
#
loop_
_entity_poly.entity_id
_entity_poly.type
_entity_poly.pdbx_seq_one_letter_code
_entity_poly.pdbx_strand_id
1 'polypeptide(L)'
;MHFIKTIVSVFALSSFAAAQVHGEELEAALAARDVAYEDLLFAREEYIEKRELFKRLPGPGTCKGMGIPGEKTFTVCYNRDDRPCGDCSKTARRGQGCLCKR
;
A
#
# COMPACT_ATOMS: atom_id res chain seq x y z
N MET A 1 7.84 -68.53 3.60
CA MET A 1 7.60 -67.46 2.59
C MET A 1 6.33 -66.61 2.88
N HIS A 2 5.92 -66.42 4.14
CA HIS A 2 4.71 -65.62 4.48
C HIS A 2 5.05 -64.20 4.97
N PHE A 3 6.21 -64.01 5.60
CA PHE A 3 6.62 -62.75 6.21
C PHE A 3 6.85 -61.60 5.21
N ILE A 4 7.42 -61.93 4.03
CA ILE A 4 7.66 -60.95 2.98
C ILE A 4 6.34 -60.45 2.37
N LYS A 5 5.34 -61.33 2.24
CA LYS A 5 4.02 -60.99 1.70
C LYS A 5 3.29 -60.00 2.61
N THR A 6 3.38 -60.18 3.92
CA THR A 6 2.80 -59.26 4.91
C THR A 6 3.48 -57.89 4.92
N ILE A 7 4.81 -57.83 4.75
CA ILE A 7 5.52 -56.54 4.69
C ILE A 7 5.11 -55.78 3.43
N VAL A 8 5.08 -56.44 2.27
CA VAL A 8 4.70 -55.82 1.01
C VAL A 8 3.24 -55.35 1.04
N SER A 9 2.32 -56.11 1.66
CA SER A 9 0.91 -55.66 1.79
C SER A 9 0.75 -54.46 2.71
N VAL A 10 1.46 -54.42 3.83
CA VAL A 10 1.43 -53.27 4.75
C VAL A 10 1.98 -52.01 4.06
N PHE A 11 3.08 -52.15 3.33
CA PHE A 11 3.70 -51.03 2.61
C PHE A 11 2.83 -50.51 1.45
N ALA A 12 2.12 -51.39 0.76
CA ALA A 12 1.19 -51.02 -0.31
C ALA A 12 -0.04 -50.29 0.24
N LEU A 13 -0.61 -50.77 1.35
CA LEU A 13 -1.76 -50.15 2.01
C LEU A 13 -1.42 -48.77 2.60
N SER A 14 -0.25 -48.62 3.21
CA SER A 14 0.20 -47.32 3.73
C SER A 14 0.45 -46.29 2.63
N SER A 15 1.01 -46.73 1.49
CA SER A 15 1.26 -45.84 0.34
C SER A 15 -0.03 -45.32 -0.29
N PHE A 16 -1.06 -46.17 -0.39
CA PHE A 16 -2.35 -45.79 -0.96
C PHE A 16 -3.14 -44.84 -0.05
N ALA A 17 -3.10 -45.06 1.26
CA ALA A 17 -3.72 -44.18 2.24
C ALA A 17 -3.07 -42.78 2.25
N ALA A 18 -1.74 -42.70 2.19
CA ALA A 18 -1.03 -41.42 2.14
C ALA A 18 -1.33 -40.61 0.87
N ALA A 19 -1.52 -41.29 -0.28
CA ALA A 19 -1.85 -40.64 -1.54
C ALA A 19 -3.27 -40.05 -1.57
N GLN A 20 -4.24 -40.69 -0.90
CA GLN A 20 -5.61 -40.18 -0.80
C GLN A 20 -5.76 -39.06 0.23
N VAL A 21 -5.03 -39.13 1.35
CA VAL A 21 -5.13 -38.12 2.43
C VAL A 21 -4.47 -36.79 2.03
N HIS A 22 -3.43 -36.81 1.19
CA HIS A 22 -2.77 -35.57 0.75
C HIS A 22 -3.45 -34.85 -0.42
N GLY A 23 -4.33 -35.49 -1.19
CA GLY A 23 -4.97 -34.85 -2.34
C GLY A 23 -5.93 -33.73 -1.93
N GLU A 24 -6.89 -34.04 -1.07
CA GLU A 24 -7.92 -33.10 -0.60
C GLU A 24 -7.34 -31.96 0.25
N GLU A 25 -6.40 -32.29 1.13
CA GLU A 25 -5.79 -31.33 2.03
C GLU A 25 -4.85 -30.36 1.28
N LEU A 26 -4.18 -30.85 0.23
CA LEU A 26 -3.35 -30.02 -0.66
C LEU A 26 -4.19 -29.12 -1.56
N GLU A 27 -5.31 -29.61 -2.09
CA GLU A 27 -6.24 -28.79 -2.87
C GLU A 27 -6.88 -27.69 -2.02
N ALA A 28 -7.29 -28.01 -0.79
CA ALA A 28 -7.81 -27.01 0.15
C ALA A 28 -6.73 -25.96 0.53
N ALA A 29 -5.48 -26.39 0.72
CA ALA A 29 -4.37 -25.49 1.00
C ALA A 29 -4.02 -24.59 -0.19
N LEU A 30 -4.08 -25.11 -1.42
CA LEU A 30 -3.88 -24.33 -2.65
C LEU A 30 -5.00 -23.31 -2.85
N ALA A 31 -6.27 -23.71 -2.67
CA ALA A 31 -7.40 -22.79 -2.76
C ALA A 31 -7.31 -21.66 -1.72
N ALA A 32 -6.94 -21.99 -0.47
CA ALA A 32 -6.71 -20.98 0.56
C ALA A 32 -5.55 -20.03 0.22
N ARG A 33 -4.49 -20.55 -0.41
CA ARG A 33 -3.35 -19.75 -0.87
C ARG A 33 -3.76 -18.79 -1.98
N ASP A 34 -4.57 -19.24 -2.93
CA ASP A 34 -4.99 -18.44 -4.08
C ASP A 34 -5.93 -17.31 -3.64
N VAL A 35 -6.87 -17.57 -2.72
CA VAL A 35 -7.70 -16.52 -2.11
C VAL A 35 -6.83 -15.49 -1.39
N ALA A 36 -5.85 -15.93 -0.58
CA ALA A 36 -4.94 -15.01 0.09
C ALA A 36 -4.09 -14.19 -0.91
N TYR A 37 -3.77 -14.77 -2.08
CA TYR A 37 -3.02 -14.09 -3.13
C TYR A 37 -3.87 -13.01 -3.80
N GLU A 38 -5.16 -13.28 -4.05
CA GLU A 38 -6.10 -12.29 -4.59
C GLU A 38 -6.30 -11.12 -3.63
N ASP A 39 -6.46 -11.38 -2.32
CA ASP A 39 -6.56 -10.34 -1.30
C ASP A 39 -5.30 -9.45 -1.26
N LEU A 40 -4.11 -10.05 -1.38
CA LEU A 40 -2.84 -9.32 -1.44
C LEU A 40 -2.72 -8.47 -2.71
N LEU A 41 -3.18 -8.96 -3.86
CA LEU A 41 -3.18 -8.21 -5.11
C LEU A 41 -4.11 -6.99 -5.01
N PHE A 42 -5.32 -7.19 -4.47
CA PHE A 42 -6.27 -6.10 -4.24
C PHE A 42 -5.71 -5.03 -3.30
N ALA A 43 -5.16 -5.43 -2.15
CA ALA A 43 -4.54 -4.50 -1.20
C ALA A 43 -3.36 -3.73 -1.81
N ARG A 44 -2.59 -4.39 -2.68
CA ARG A 44 -1.48 -3.76 -3.41
C ARG A 44 -1.97 -2.70 -4.39
N GLU A 45 -3.03 -2.97 -5.15
CA GLU A 45 -3.62 -2.01 -6.08
C GLU A 45 -4.19 -0.79 -5.34
N GLU A 46 -4.92 -1.03 -4.25
CA GLU A 46 -5.45 0.05 -3.40
C GLU A 46 -4.33 0.92 -2.81
N TYR A 47 -3.23 0.31 -2.37
CA TYR A 47 -2.07 1.05 -1.89
C TYR A 47 -1.42 1.90 -3.00
N ILE A 48 -1.29 1.36 -4.21
CA ILE A 48 -0.73 2.09 -5.35
C ILE A 48 -1.60 3.30 -5.69
N GLU A 49 -2.93 3.12 -5.77
CA GLU A 49 -3.87 4.20 -6.06
C GLU A 49 -3.80 5.32 -5.02
N LYS A 50 -3.86 4.96 -3.73
CA LYS A 50 -3.75 5.93 -2.63
C LYS A 50 -2.40 6.66 -2.65
N ARG A 51 -1.30 5.95 -2.91
CA ARG A 51 0.03 6.56 -3.00
C ARG A 51 0.11 7.57 -4.16
N GLU A 52 -0.47 7.26 -5.31
CA GLU A 52 -0.52 8.19 -6.44
C GLU A 52 -1.37 9.43 -6.13
N LEU A 53 -2.48 9.28 -5.38
CA LEU A 53 -3.24 10.42 -4.86
C LEU A 53 -2.39 11.30 -3.92
N PHE A 54 -1.62 10.69 -3.00
CA PHE A 54 -0.73 11.44 -2.12
C PHE A 54 0.41 12.15 -2.85
N LYS A 55 0.95 11.56 -3.92
CA LYS A 55 1.97 12.22 -4.77
C LYS A 55 1.41 13.42 -5.53
N ARG A 56 0.13 13.40 -5.89
CA ARG A 56 -0.57 14.52 -6.54
C ARG A 56 -0.91 15.65 -5.57
N LEU A 57 -0.87 15.41 -4.26
CA LEU A 57 -1.06 16.47 -3.28
C LEU A 57 0.10 17.47 -3.39
N PRO A 58 -0.19 18.77 -3.53
CA PRO A 58 0.84 19.78 -3.61
C PRO A 58 1.68 19.78 -2.31
N GLY A 59 2.99 20.00 -2.42
CA GLY A 59 3.92 19.85 -1.30
C GLY A 59 3.63 20.83 -0.15
N PRO A 60 4.01 20.53 1.10
CA PRO A 60 3.75 21.43 2.21
C PRO A 60 4.58 22.71 2.08
N GLY A 61 3.92 23.86 2.23
CA GLY A 61 4.51 25.19 2.27
C GLY A 61 3.93 26.06 3.38
N THR A 62 4.45 27.28 3.51
CA THR A 62 3.99 28.25 4.51
C THR A 62 3.69 29.61 3.88
N CYS A 63 2.57 30.21 4.26
CA CYS A 63 2.20 31.55 3.83
C CYS A 63 3.08 32.61 4.50
N LYS A 64 3.81 33.38 3.69
CA LYS A 64 4.54 34.56 4.15
C LYS A 64 3.90 35.81 3.56
N GLY A 65 3.72 36.83 4.39
CA GLY A 65 3.26 38.13 3.93
C GLY A 65 4.38 38.81 3.14
N MET A 66 4.11 39.14 1.88
CA MET A 66 4.86 40.13 1.13
C MET A 66 4.06 41.43 1.14
N GLY A 67 4.69 42.51 1.58
CA GLY A 67 4.07 43.82 1.59
C GLY A 67 5.10 44.88 1.96
N ILE A 68 5.07 45.97 1.21
CA ILE A 68 5.71 47.23 1.62
C ILE A 68 4.82 47.82 2.72
N PRO A 69 5.38 48.32 3.84
CA PRO A 69 4.56 48.94 4.88
C PRO A 69 3.71 50.08 4.30
N GLY A 70 2.38 49.94 4.35
CA GLY A 70 1.42 50.91 3.82
C GLY A 70 0.50 50.41 2.69
N GLU A 71 0.79 49.26 2.08
CA GLU A 71 -0.06 48.65 1.04
C GLU A 71 -0.78 47.36 1.51
N LYS A 72 -1.80 46.93 0.75
CA LYS A 72 -2.51 45.67 0.98
C LYS A 72 -1.49 44.52 0.99
N THR A 73 -1.32 43.89 2.14
CA THR A 73 -0.44 42.73 2.29
C THR A 73 -0.97 41.56 1.48
N PHE A 74 -0.19 41.06 0.52
CA PHE A 74 -0.49 39.83 -0.21
C PHE A 74 0.31 38.69 0.41
N THR A 75 -0.33 37.55 0.67
CA THR A 75 0.33 36.36 1.20
C THR A 75 0.69 35.41 0.08
N VAL A 76 1.98 35.09 -0.03
CA VAL A 76 2.53 34.15 -1.01
C VAL A 76 2.92 32.86 -0.26
N CYS A 77 2.67 31.71 -0.90
CA CYS A 77 3.06 30.41 -0.38
C CYS A 77 4.54 30.14 -0.70
N TYR A 78 5.31 29.75 0.31
CA TYR A 78 6.72 29.39 0.18
C TYR A 78 6.94 27.91 0.48
N ASN A 79 7.81 27.27 -0.31
CA ASN A 79 8.25 25.90 -0.04
C ASN A 79 9.27 25.85 1.10
N ARG A 80 9.80 24.65 1.42
CA ARG A 80 10.84 24.46 2.44
C ARG A 80 12.18 25.13 2.11
N ASP A 81 12.44 25.42 0.84
CA ASP A 81 13.67 26.08 0.36
C ASP A 81 13.51 27.60 0.28
N ASP A 82 12.46 28.16 0.90
CA ASP A 82 12.11 29.58 0.86
C ASP A 82 11.93 30.15 -0.55
N ARG A 83 11.50 29.30 -1.50
CA ARG A 83 11.09 29.73 -2.84
C ARG A 83 9.58 29.91 -2.92
N PRO A 84 9.09 30.99 -3.57
CA PRO A 84 7.67 31.16 -3.81
C PRO A 84 7.17 30.03 -4.72
N CYS A 85 6.10 29.36 -4.31
CA CYS A 85 5.57 28.16 -4.97
C CYS A 85 4.08 28.29 -5.33
N GLY A 86 3.45 29.41 -5.01
CA GLY A 86 2.05 29.69 -5.34
C GLY A 86 1.43 30.76 -4.43
N ASP A 87 0.12 30.93 -4.54
CA ASP A 87 -0.63 31.90 -3.76
C ASP A 87 -1.28 31.25 -2.54
N CYS A 88 -1.38 32.03 -1.46
CA CYS A 88 -2.18 31.63 -0.31
C CYS A 88 -3.64 32.07 -0.48
N SER A 89 -4.54 31.45 0.28
CA SER A 89 -5.94 31.90 0.34
C SER A 89 -6.01 33.39 0.69
N LYS A 90 -6.98 34.12 0.14
CA LYS A 90 -7.19 35.56 0.42
C LYS A 90 -7.43 35.85 1.90
N THR A 91 -7.85 34.84 2.67
CA THR A 91 -8.08 34.92 4.12
C THR A 91 -6.95 34.30 4.94
N ALA A 92 -5.88 33.82 4.29
CA ALA A 92 -4.80 33.13 4.98
C ALA A 92 -4.00 34.08 5.87
N ARG A 93 -3.66 33.62 7.07
CA ARG A 93 -2.77 34.35 7.98
C ARG A 93 -1.31 34.03 7.69
N ARG A 94 -0.41 34.95 8.05
CA ARG A 94 1.04 34.67 8.02
C ARG A 94 1.35 33.47 8.92
N GLY A 95 2.13 32.52 8.40
CA GLY A 95 2.45 31.27 9.10
C GLY A 95 1.43 30.16 8.89
N GLN A 96 0.32 30.39 8.18
CA GLN A 96 -0.61 29.33 7.83
C GLN A 96 0.01 28.37 6.81
N GLY A 97 -0.26 27.07 6.97
CA GLY A 97 0.14 26.06 6.00
C GLY A 97 -0.56 26.26 4.66
N CYS A 98 0.18 26.10 3.58
CA CYS A 98 -0.32 26.14 2.21
C CYS A 98 0.26 24.97 1.40
N LEU A 99 -0.32 24.71 0.24
CA LEU A 99 0.12 23.62 -0.63
C LEU A 99 0.82 24.22 -1.85
N CYS A 100 2.10 23.94 -1.99
CA CYS A 100 2.93 24.29 -3.13
C CYS A 100 2.57 23.40 -4.32
N LYS A 101 1.92 23.97 -5.34
CA LYS A 101 1.81 23.30 -6.64
C LYS A 101 3.22 23.16 -7.20
N ARG A 102 3.67 21.92 -7.42
CA ARG A 102 4.93 21.64 -8.11
C ARG A 102 4.85 22.08 -9.56
#